data_AF-A0A962W606-F1
#
_entry.id   AF-A0A962W606-F1
#
_cell.length_a   1.000
_cell.length_b   1.000
_cell.length_c   1.000
_cell.angle_alpha   90.00
_cell.angle_beta   90.00
_cell.angle_gamma   90.00
#
_symmetry.space_group_name_H-M   'P 1'
#
loop_
_entity.id
_entity.type
_entity.pdbx_description
1 polymer ?
#
loop_
_entity_poly.entity_id
_entity_poly.type
_entity_poly.pdbx_seq_one_letter_code
_entity_poly.pdbx_strand_id
1 'polypeptide(L)'
;MMPQRTDKKSLLLADLLPGLSGIDWARHQTVSSLALDSREVDRNGLWLALQGTRGHALEHFAEARDRGAAAVIAEPTAQWDRDRIARLSAELPVIALPGLRRHAGEIAARFFGQAAHAMRVIGVTGTNGKTSVAHFLAQALSTRVSTAVLGTVGNGFPGDLQPSTHTTLDAVNLHAMLSGLFAHGARAVAMEVSSHALHQDRVAGVPFHTAVFTNLTRDHQDYHGDMQSYADAKARLFRGAGLSLAVINVDDETGARLAAEVRPRTYTVAVGSGSRLTALGDRYLRLREVETRADGLRVRFDSSWG
;
A
#
# COMPACT_ATOMS: atom_id res chain seq x y z
N MET A 1 -11.23 -7.42 17.43
CA MET A 1 -12.01 -6.15 17.51
C MET A 1 -11.31 -5.18 16.57
N MET A 2 -12.02 -4.49 15.64
CA MET A 2 -11.37 -3.38 14.93
C MET A 2 -10.68 -2.49 15.96
N PRO A 3 -9.43 -2.05 15.75
CA PRO A 3 -8.85 -1.06 16.65
C PRO A 3 -9.86 0.09 16.72
N GLN A 4 -10.44 0.31 17.90
CA GLN A 4 -11.35 1.42 18.08
C GLN A 4 -10.59 2.66 17.65
N ARG A 5 -11.21 3.48 16.78
CA ARG A 5 -10.66 4.75 16.34
C ARG A 5 -10.15 5.47 17.59
N THR A 6 -8.82 5.59 17.69
CA THR A 6 -8.14 6.42 18.69
C THR A 6 -8.81 7.78 18.72
N ASP A 7 -8.98 8.37 19.92
CA ASP A 7 -9.62 9.66 20.18
C ASP A 7 -9.62 10.57 18.95
N LYS A 8 -10.83 10.91 18.45
CA LYS A 8 -11.05 11.63 17.19
C LYS A 8 -10.34 12.98 17.22
N LYS A 9 -9.06 13.00 16.88
CA LYS A 9 -8.26 14.20 16.76
C LYS A 9 -8.68 14.89 15.47
N SER A 10 -9.39 16.00 15.59
CA SER A 10 -9.67 16.87 14.46
C SER A 10 -8.35 17.48 13.95
N LEU A 11 -8.13 17.43 12.65
CA LEU A 11 -6.94 17.98 11.98
C LEU A 11 -7.37 19.10 11.04
N LEU A 12 -6.52 20.11 10.85
CA LEU A 12 -6.76 21.13 9.83
C LEU A 12 -6.56 20.53 8.44
N LEU A 13 -7.45 20.85 7.51
CA LEU A 13 -7.38 20.38 6.14
C LEU A 13 -6.07 20.81 5.46
N ALA A 14 -5.58 22.01 5.76
CA ALA A 14 -4.29 22.51 5.27
C ALA A 14 -3.08 21.67 5.73
N ASP A 15 -3.14 21.02 6.89
CA ASP A 15 -2.05 20.14 7.36
C ASP A 15 -2.01 18.82 6.56
N LEU A 16 -3.17 18.35 6.12
CA LEU A 16 -3.29 17.14 5.31
C LEU A 16 -2.81 17.38 3.87
N LEU A 17 -2.93 18.61 3.37
CA LEU A 17 -2.52 19.02 2.04
C LEU A 17 -1.90 20.42 2.06
N PRO A 18 -0.59 20.52 2.32
CA PRO A 18 0.11 21.81 2.38
C PRO A 18 -0.01 22.62 1.09
N GLY A 19 -0.18 21.96 -0.07
CA GLY A 19 -0.40 22.63 -1.35
C GLY A 19 -1.74 23.37 -1.48
N LEU A 20 -2.66 23.21 -0.52
CA LEU A 20 -3.95 23.90 -0.50
C LEU A 20 -3.94 25.20 0.31
N SER A 21 -2.78 25.66 0.78
CA SER A 21 -2.66 26.95 1.47
C SER A 21 -3.19 28.13 0.65
N GLY A 22 -3.33 28.02 -0.67
CA GLY A 22 -3.98 29.07 -1.49
C GLY A 22 -5.49 29.23 -1.28
N ILE A 23 -6.16 28.29 -0.58
CA ILE A 23 -7.61 28.27 -0.41
C ILE A 23 -7.95 28.69 1.02
N ASP A 24 -8.54 29.87 1.18
CA ASP A 24 -8.72 30.53 2.48
C ASP A 24 -9.53 29.67 3.47
N TRP A 25 -10.71 29.19 3.08
CA TRP A 25 -11.55 28.35 3.95
C TRP A 25 -10.85 27.05 4.36
N ALA A 26 -9.99 26.48 3.50
CA ALA A 26 -9.29 25.22 3.79
C ALA A 26 -8.25 25.37 4.90
N ARG A 27 -7.77 26.59 5.18
CA ARG A 27 -6.86 26.89 6.30
C ARG A 27 -7.55 26.82 7.66
N HIS A 28 -8.88 26.96 7.68
CA HIS A 28 -9.68 27.00 8.90
C HIS A 28 -10.59 25.77 9.05
N GLN A 29 -10.76 24.99 7.99
CA GLN A 29 -11.56 23.76 8.03
C GLN A 29 -10.85 22.67 8.82
N THR A 30 -11.54 22.10 9.81
CA THR A 30 -11.11 20.88 10.49
C THR A 30 -11.86 19.66 10.00
N VAL A 31 -11.21 18.51 10.03
CA VAL A 31 -11.80 17.21 9.65
C VAL A 31 -11.42 16.15 10.70
N SER A 32 -12.36 15.25 11.00
CA SER A 32 -12.25 14.25 12.08
C SER A 32 -12.39 12.80 11.61
N SER A 33 -12.68 12.61 10.32
CA SER A 33 -12.60 11.32 9.64
C SER A 33 -12.15 11.50 8.20
N LEU A 34 -11.77 10.39 7.56
CA LEU A 34 -11.36 10.33 6.17
C LEU A 34 -12.03 9.12 5.53
N ALA A 35 -12.59 9.29 4.33
CA ALA A 35 -13.24 8.21 3.60
C ALA A 35 -13.01 8.32 2.09
N LEU A 36 -12.96 7.17 1.41
CA LEU A 36 -13.02 7.07 -0.06
C LEU A 36 -14.44 6.75 -0.56
N ASP A 37 -15.23 6.06 0.27
CA ASP A 37 -16.61 5.70 -0.02
C ASP A 37 -17.56 6.70 0.63
N SER A 38 -18.53 7.22 -0.14
CA SER A 38 -19.55 8.15 0.38
C SER A 38 -20.33 7.54 1.54
N ARG A 39 -20.53 6.21 1.52
CA ARG A 39 -21.27 5.45 2.55
C ARG A 39 -20.52 5.36 3.88
N GLU A 40 -19.22 5.60 3.88
CA GLU A 40 -18.34 5.54 5.06
C GLU A 40 -18.00 6.94 5.60
N VAL A 41 -18.53 8.00 4.98
CA VAL A 41 -18.41 9.36 5.50
C VAL A 41 -19.11 9.46 6.84
N ASP A 42 -18.38 10.01 7.81
CA ASP A 42 -18.91 10.40 9.11
C ASP A 42 -19.07 11.92 9.20
N ARG A 43 -19.85 12.36 10.19
CA ARG A 43 -19.94 13.78 10.55
C ARG A 43 -18.56 14.41 10.72
N ASN A 44 -18.39 15.58 10.13
CA ASN A 44 -17.14 16.33 10.08
C ASN A 44 -16.01 15.55 9.37
N GLY A 45 -16.35 14.76 8.35
CA GLY A 45 -15.41 13.94 7.59
C GLY A 45 -14.86 14.62 6.33
N LEU A 46 -13.66 14.24 5.93
CA LEU A 46 -13.09 14.52 4.62
C LEU A 46 -13.43 13.37 3.67
N TRP A 47 -14.10 13.67 2.56
CA TRP A 47 -14.34 12.67 1.51
C TRP A 47 -13.42 12.89 0.31
N LEU A 48 -12.74 11.83 -0.11
CA LEU A 48 -11.88 11.82 -1.29
C LEU A 48 -12.62 11.17 -2.47
N ALA A 49 -13.25 11.97 -3.31
CA ALA A 49 -14.06 11.54 -4.44
C ALA A 49 -13.18 11.24 -5.67
N LEU A 50 -12.78 9.97 -5.81
CA LEU A 50 -11.96 9.48 -6.92
C LEU A 50 -12.76 9.14 -8.19
N GLN A 51 -12.08 9.13 -9.34
CA GLN A 51 -12.57 8.44 -10.53
C GLN A 51 -12.39 6.92 -10.35
N GLY A 52 -13.50 6.17 -10.27
CA GLY A 52 -13.50 4.71 -10.21
C GLY A 52 -13.50 4.05 -11.60
N THR A 53 -13.55 2.71 -11.62
CA THR A 53 -13.68 1.95 -12.88
C THR A 53 -15.11 1.92 -13.44
N ARG A 54 -16.11 2.18 -12.60
CA ARG A 54 -17.54 2.14 -12.95
C ARG A 54 -18.20 3.52 -13.08
N GLY A 55 -17.51 4.58 -12.69
CA GLY A 55 -18.08 5.93 -12.61
C GLY A 55 -17.27 6.82 -11.70
N HIS A 56 -17.64 8.10 -11.65
CA HIS A 56 -16.98 9.07 -10.79
C HIS A 56 -17.66 9.15 -9.43
N ALA A 57 -16.90 9.15 -8.34
CA ALA A 57 -17.48 9.11 -6.99
C ALA A 57 -18.41 10.30 -6.70
N LEU A 58 -18.17 11.48 -7.30
CA LEU A 58 -19.06 12.66 -7.19
C LEU A 58 -20.52 12.42 -7.63
N GLU A 59 -20.83 11.34 -8.33
CA GLU A 59 -22.21 10.91 -8.56
C GLU A 59 -22.98 10.67 -7.23
N HIS A 60 -22.24 10.41 -6.14
CA HIS A 60 -22.77 10.22 -4.78
C HIS A 60 -22.56 11.45 -3.87
N PHE A 61 -22.36 12.64 -4.43
CA PHE A 61 -22.11 13.86 -3.66
C PHE A 61 -23.20 14.17 -2.61
N ALA A 62 -24.47 13.99 -2.98
CA ALA A 62 -25.59 14.19 -2.06
C ALA A 62 -25.50 13.28 -0.82
N GLU A 63 -25.11 12.01 -0.99
CA GLU A 63 -24.94 11.09 0.12
C GLU A 63 -23.82 11.54 1.07
N ALA A 64 -22.67 11.97 0.53
CA ALA A 64 -21.55 12.46 1.34
C ALA A 64 -21.94 13.74 2.13
N ARG A 65 -22.65 14.66 1.47
CA ARG A 65 -23.20 15.88 2.10
C ARG A 65 -24.16 15.53 3.24
N ASP A 66 -25.14 14.65 2.98
CA ASP A 66 -26.20 14.32 3.93
C ASP A 66 -25.67 13.53 5.15
N ARG A 67 -24.56 12.79 4.99
CA ARG A 67 -23.83 12.15 6.09
C ARG A 67 -22.99 13.13 6.93
N GLY A 68 -22.85 14.37 6.47
CA GLY A 68 -22.16 15.43 7.20
C GLY A 68 -20.67 15.52 6.89
N ALA A 69 -20.26 15.25 5.65
CA ALA A 69 -18.94 15.66 5.18
C ALA A 69 -18.70 17.14 5.52
N ALA A 70 -17.48 17.46 5.97
CA ALA A 70 -17.02 18.83 6.18
C ALA A 70 -16.37 19.41 4.93
N ALA A 71 -15.75 18.57 4.11
CA ALA A 71 -15.14 18.96 2.85
C ALA A 71 -15.04 17.76 1.91
N VAL A 72 -14.95 18.06 0.61
CA VAL A 72 -14.70 17.08 -0.45
C VAL A 72 -13.46 17.48 -1.22
N ILE A 73 -12.62 16.50 -1.53
CA ILE A 73 -11.58 16.65 -2.54
C ILE A 73 -11.93 15.70 -3.67
N ALA A 74 -12.04 16.22 -4.87
CA ALA A 74 -12.48 15.47 -6.03
C ALA A 74 -11.43 15.43 -7.13
N GLU A 75 -11.35 14.29 -7.81
CA GLU A 75 -10.49 14.11 -8.96
C GLU A 75 -11.12 14.77 -10.20
N PRO A 76 -10.47 15.75 -10.85
CA PRO A 76 -11.00 16.31 -12.08
C PRO A 76 -10.86 15.31 -13.25
N THR A 77 -11.93 15.17 -14.03
CA THR A 77 -11.99 14.32 -15.23
C THR A 77 -12.67 15.05 -16.38
N ALA A 78 -12.80 14.42 -17.55
CA ALA A 78 -13.56 14.99 -18.66
C ALA A 78 -15.06 15.19 -18.33
N GLN A 79 -15.65 14.31 -17.50
CA GLN A 79 -17.04 14.40 -17.06
C GLN A 79 -17.21 15.40 -15.90
N TRP A 80 -16.20 15.49 -15.04
CA TRP A 80 -16.15 16.36 -13.87
C TRP A 80 -14.96 17.31 -13.98
N ASP A 81 -15.08 18.31 -14.85
CA ASP A 81 -14.04 19.34 -14.98
C ASP A 81 -13.96 20.22 -13.72
N ARG A 82 -12.92 21.07 -13.65
CA ARG A 82 -12.67 21.92 -12.49
C ARG A 82 -13.81 22.89 -12.20
N ASP A 83 -14.46 23.44 -13.22
CA ASP A 83 -15.52 24.42 -13.06
C ASP A 83 -16.80 23.77 -12.53
N ARG A 84 -17.12 22.57 -13.04
CA ARG A 84 -18.23 21.75 -12.56
C ARG A 84 -18.02 21.32 -11.11
N ILE A 85 -16.81 20.91 -10.76
CA ILE A 85 -16.47 20.58 -9.36
C ILE A 85 -16.59 21.83 -8.48
N ALA A 86 -16.08 22.98 -8.92
CA ALA A 86 -16.13 24.22 -8.14
C ALA A 86 -17.56 24.70 -7.86
N ARG A 87 -18.51 24.46 -8.77
CA ARG A 87 -19.94 24.79 -8.54
C ARG A 87 -20.56 24.04 -7.37
N LEU A 88 -20.06 22.85 -7.02
CA LEU A 88 -20.54 22.08 -5.86
C LEU A 88 -20.23 22.78 -4.52
N SER A 89 -19.27 23.70 -4.51
CA SER A 89 -18.92 24.51 -3.33
C SER A 89 -20.03 25.44 -2.85
N ALA A 90 -21.13 25.58 -3.61
CA ALA A 90 -22.35 26.25 -3.14
C ALA A 90 -23.07 25.48 -2.01
N GLU A 91 -22.85 24.16 -1.91
CA GLU A 91 -23.53 23.30 -0.94
C GLU A 91 -22.59 22.70 0.11
N LEU A 92 -21.35 22.40 -0.27
CA LEU A 92 -20.34 21.81 0.61
C LEU A 92 -18.95 22.18 0.10
N PRO A 93 -17.98 22.57 0.94
CA PRO A 93 -16.65 22.96 0.45
C PRO A 93 -15.99 21.86 -0.40
N VAL A 94 -15.71 22.14 -1.68
CA VAL A 94 -15.08 21.18 -2.61
C VAL A 94 -13.79 21.72 -3.21
N ILE A 95 -12.80 20.84 -3.36
CA ILE A 95 -11.50 21.13 -3.99
C ILE A 95 -11.28 20.14 -5.13
N ALA A 96 -11.01 20.65 -6.33
CA ALA A 96 -10.55 19.83 -7.45
C ALA A 96 -9.04 19.59 -7.35
N LEU A 97 -8.61 18.33 -7.22
CA LEU A 97 -7.19 17.95 -7.12
C LEU A 97 -6.82 16.92 -8.20
N PRO A 98 -6.06 17.31 -9.25
CA PRO A 98 -5.53 16.35 -10.21
C PRO A 98 -4.64 15.29 -9.55
N GLY A 99 -4.74 14.05 -10.01
CA GLY A 99 -3.95 12.95 -9.44
C GLY A 99 -4.33 12.60 -8.00
N LEU A 100 -5.58 12.89 -7.60
CA LEU A 100 -6.08 12.65 -6.25
C LEU A 100 -5.81 11.23 -5.77
N ARG A 101 -5.90 10.23 -6.65
CA ARG A 101 -5.61 8.83 -6.32
C ARG A 101 -4.23 8.64 -5.69
N ARG A 102 -3.20 9.31 -6.22
CA ARG A 102 -1.84 9.29 -5.66
C ARG A 102 -1.77 10.05 -4.33
N HIS A 103 -2.42 11.20 -4.25
CA HIS A 103 -2.43 12.02 -3.03
C HIS A 103 -3.25 11.40 -1.90
N ALA A 104 -4.24 10.55 -2.18
CA ALA A 104 -5.10 9.93 -1.18
C ALA A 104 -4.30 9.16 -0.12
N GLY A 105 -3.25 8.44 -0.54
CA GLY A 105 -2.36 7.74 0.40
C GLY A 105 -1.50 8.69 1.24
N GLU A 106 -1.04 9.82 0.69
CA GLU A 106 -0.27 10.83 1.43
C GLU A 106 -1.16 11.59 2.44
N ILE A 107 -2.39 11.92 2.04
CA ILE A 107 -3.43 12.51 2.90
C ILE A 107 -3.73 11.55 4.04
N ALA A 108 -4.00 10.28 3.73
CA ALA A 108 -4.30 9.26 4.74
C ALA A 108 -3.12 9.03 5.68
N ALA A 109 -1.89 8.97 5.16
CA ALA A 109 -0.69 8.87 5.98
C ALA A 109 -0.61 10.01 7.00
N ARG A 110 -0.81 11.27 6.59
CA ARG A 110 -0.83 12.43 7.49
C ARG A 110 -1.97 12.37 8.49
N PHE A 111 -3.17 12.04 8.01
CA PHE A 111 -4.37 11.95 8.84
C PHE A 111 -4.21 10.92 9.98
N PHE A 112 -3.60 9.78 9.68
CA PHE A 112 -3.36 8.71 10.65
C PHE A 112 -1.98 8.80 11.35
N GLY A 113 -1.37 9.99 11.39
CA GLY A 113 -0.18 10.28 12.18
C GLY A 113 1.12 9.67 11.64
N GLN A 114 1.15 9.30 10.36
CA GLN A 114 2.30 8.74 9.66
C GLN A 114 2.91 7.49 10.34
N ALA A 115 2.09 6.71 11.06
CA ALA A 115 2.52 5.59 11.91
C ALA A 115 3.48 4.61 11.22
N ALA A 116 3.30 4.39 9.92
CA ALA A 116 4.17 3.51 9.13
C ALA A 116 5.65 3.94 9.11
N HIS A 117 5.97 5.22 9.32
CA HIS A 117 7.36 5.71 9.40
C HIS A 117 8.09 5.22 10.66
N ALA A 118 7.35 4.83 11.71
CA ALA A 118 7.90 4.27 12.94
C ALA A 118 7.91 2.72 12.94
N MET A 119 7.63 2.09 11.80
CA MET A 119 7.58 0.64 11.65
C MET A 119 8.50 0.17 10.52
N ARG A 120 9.00 -1.06 10.63
CA ARG A 120 9.61 -1.75 9.49
C ARG A 120 8.52 -2.37 8.63
N VAL A 121 8.15 -1.69 7.54
CA VAL A 121 7.15 -2.21 6.59
C VAL A 121 7.83 -3.00 5.46
N ILE A 122 7.38 -4.24 5.27
CA ILE A 122 7.88 -5.19 4.27
C ILE A 122 6.76 -5.46 3.27
N GLY A 123 6.95 -5.06 2.01
CA GLY A 123 6.00 -5.30 0.93
C GLY A 123 6.37 -6.55 0.13
N VAL A 124 5.44 -7.48 -0.05
CA VAL A 124 5.64 -8.71 -0.83
C VAL A 124 4.80 -8.66 -2.09
N THR A 125 5.44 -8.72 -3.26
CA THR A 125 4.77 -8.78 -4.56
C THR A 125 5.21 -9.96 -5.42
N GLY A 126 4.50 -10.15 -6.52
CA GLY A 126 4.62 -11.25 -7.47
C GLY A 126 3.28 -11.91 -7.77
N THR A 127 3.25 -12.88 -8.68
CA THR A 127 2.02 -13.60 -9.02
C THR A 127 1.68 -14.58 -7.90
N ASN A 128 2.60 -15.47 -7.54
CA ASN A 128 2.37 -16.53 -6.57
C ASN A 128 3.24 -16.40 -5.32
N GLY A 129 2.75 -16.88 -4.18
CA GLY A 129 3.53 -17.00 -2.94
C GLY A 129 3.55 -15.75 -2.05
N LYS A 130 2.86 -14.66 -2.41
CA LYS A 130 2.74 -13.44 -1.59
C LYS A 130 2.24 -13.75 -0.18
N THR A 131 1.12 -14.46 -0.06
CA THR A 131 0.52 -14.84 1.22
C THR A 131 1.49 -15.68 2.06
N SER A 132 2.05 -16.76 1.51
CA SER A 132 2.97 -17.63 2.25
C SER A 132 4.18 -16.85 2.75
N VAL A 133 4.82 -16.06 1.89
CA VAL A 133 6.00 -15.26 2.27
C VAL A 133 5.65 -14.20 3.31
N ALA A 134 4.54 -13.48 3.17
CA ALA A 134 4.14 -12.48 4.16
C ALA A 134 3.87 -13.11 5.54
N HIS A 135 3.22 -14.27 5.58
CA HIS A 135 2.96 -14.99 6.83
C HIS A 135 4.23 -15.56 7.46
N PHE A 136 5.10 -16.20 6.68
CA PHE A 136 6.37 -16.73 7.20
C PHE A 136 7.27 -15.60 7.72
N LEU A 137 7.31 -14.46 7.03
CA LEU A 137 8.01 -13.27 7.52
C LEU A 137 7.43 -12.80 8.85
N ALA A 138 6.11 -12.65 8.95
CA ALA A 138 5.47 -12.19 10.18
C ALA A 138 5.72 -13.15 11.36
N GLN A 139 5.60 -14.47 11.14
CA GLN A 139 5.85 -15.48 12.17
C GLN A 139 7.32 -15.49 12.61
N ALA A 140 8.26 -15.50 11.66
CA ALA A 140 9.68 -15.52 11.98
C ALA A 140 10.12 -14.24 12.70
N LEU A 141 9.66 -13.07 12.24
CA LEU A 141 10.00 -11.79 12.87
C LEU A 141 9.33 -11.61 14.24
N SER A 142 8.15 -12.18 14.47
CA SER A 142 7.45 -12.12 15.76
C SER A 142 8.26 -12.72 16.93
N THR A 143 9.24 -13.56 16.65
CA THR A 143 10.19 -14.07 17.66
C THR A 143 11.16 -13.01 18.20
N ARG A 144 11.27 -11.86 17.52
CA ARG A 144 12.22 -10.78 17.84
C ARG A 144 11.57 -9.39 17.96
N VAL A 145 10.52 -9.15 17.19
CA VAL A 145 9.84 -7.85 17.10
C VAL A 145 8.36 -8.08 16.84
N SER A 146 7.49 -7.36 17.56
CA SER A 146 6.04 -7.45 17.36
C SER A 146 5.69 -7.14 15.91
N THR A 147 5.23 -8.16 15.18
CA THR A 147 5.07 -8.11 13.72
C THR A 147 3.65 -8.50 13.35
N ALA A 148 2.98 -7.61 12.59
CA ALA A 148 1.67 -7.90 12.02
C ALA A 148 1.82 -8.39 10.56
N VAL A 149 0.75 -9.02 10.06
CA VAL A 149 0.59 -9.42 8.66
C VAL A 149 -0.66 -8.79 8.07
N LEU A 150 -0.58 -8.32 6.82
CA LEU A 150 -1.72 -7.81 6.06
C LEU A 150 -1.80 -8.54 4.72
N GLY A 151 -2.97 -9.09 4.38
CA GLY A 151 -3.09 -9.84 3.15
C GLY A 151 -4.43 -10.52 2.92
N THR A 152 -4.42 -11.49 2.02
CA THR A 152 -5.60 -12.18 1.50
C THR A 152 -6.35 -12.96 2.59
N VAL A 153 -5.61 -13.57 3.52
CA VAL A 153 -6.19 -14.42 4.58
C VAL A 153 -6.54 -13.64 5.85
N GLY A 154 -6.29 -12.33 5.86
CA GLY A 154 -6.64 -11.46 6.98
C GLY A 154 -5.56 -10.43 7.32
N ASN A 155 -5.91 -9.56 8.26
CA ASN A 155 -5.10 -8.44 8.72
C ASN A 155 -5.00 -8.48 10.24
N GLY A 156 -3.80 -8.50 10.81
CA GLY A 156 -3.62 -8.55 12.26
C GLY A 156 -2.28 -9.16 12.68
N PHE A 157 -2.18 -9.51 13.96
CA PHE A 157 -1.05 -10.28 14.47
C PHE A 157 -1.22 -11.77 14.15
N PRO A 158 -0.14 -12.54 13.93
CA PRO A 158 -0.23 -13.98 13.78
C PRO A 158 -1.04 -14.61 14.94
N GLY A 159 -2.12 -15.32 14.61
CA GLY A 159 -3.05 -15.91 15.59
C GLY A 159 -4.27 -15.05 15.94
N ASP A 160 -4.31 -13.77 15.57
CA ASP A 160 -5.44 -12.85 15.77
C ASP A 160 -5.67 -12.00 14.51
N LEU A 161 -6.09 -12.67 13.43
CA LEU A 161 -6.35 -12.04 12.15
C LEU A 161 -7.82 -11.67 12.02
N GLN A 162 -8.07 -10.45 11.55
CA GLN A 162 -9.40 -10.02 11.13
C GLN A 162 -9.58 -10.30 9.64
N PRO A 163 -10.79 -10.70 9.18
CA PRO A 163 -11.06 -10.93 7.76
C PRO A 163 -10.70 -9.71 6.90
N SER A 164 -10.13 -9.97 5.72
CA SER A 164 -9.81 -8.92 4.75
C SER A 164 -10.79 -8.93 3.59
N THR A 165 -11.17 -7.74 3.10
CA THR A 165 -12.00 -7.59 1.90
C THR A 165 -11.20 -7.64 0.61
N HIS A 166 -9.88 -7.40 0.69
CA HIS A 166 -8.97 -7.33 -0.46
C HIS A 166 -7.59 -7.83 -0.07
N THR A 167 -6.82 -8.35 -1.04
CA THR A 167 -5.40 -8.69 -0.82
C THR A 167 -4.57 -7.50 -0.34
N THR A 168 -4.90 -6.30 -0.85
CA THR A 168 -4.34 -5.04 -0.36
C THR A 168 -5.48 -4.03 -0.21
N LEU A 169 -5.67 -3.51 1.00
CA LEU A 169 -6.67 -2.50 1.34
C LEU A 169 -6.51 -1.24 0.46
N ASP A 170 -7.57 -0.44 0.33
CA ASP A 170 -7.48 0.90 -0.26
C ASP A 170 -6.60 1.83 0.61
N ALA A 171 -6.22 2.98 0.06
CA ALA A 171 -5.26 3.88 0.69
C ALA A 171 -5.69 4.35 2.09
N VAL A 172 -6.97 4.66 2.30
CA VAL A 172 -7.46 5.16 3.58
C VAL A 172 -7.47 4.04 4.60
N ASN A 173 -8.07 2.90 4.26
CA ASN A 173 -8.16 1.75 5.16
C ASN A 173 -6.79 1.12 5.45
N LEU A 174 -5.85 1.17 4.51
CA LEU A 174 -4.47 0.72 4.72
C LEU A 174 -3.77 1.56 5.79
N HIS A 175 -3.78 2.89 5.67
CA HIS A 175 -3.13 3.75 6.67
C HIS A 175 -3.85 3.74 8.02
N ALA A 176 -5.17 3.60 8.03
CA ALA A 176 -5.94 3.37 9.26
C ALA A 176 -5.51 2.07 9.96
N MET A 177 -5.39 0.98 9.20
CA MET A 177 -4.94 -0.32 9.69
C MET A 177 -3.51 -0.26 10.24
N LEU A 178 -2.58 0.36 9.51
CA LEU A 178 -1.18 0.53 9.94
C LEU A 178 -1.09 1.35 11.24
N SER A 179 -1.87 2.41 11.37
CA SER A 179 -1.94 3.23 12.58
C SER A 179 -2.52 2.47 13.77
N GLY A 180 -3.61 1.73 13.55
CA GLY A 180 -4.19 0.84 14.56
C GLY A 180 -3.20 -0.22 15.05
N LEU A 181 -2.53 -0.92 14.14
CA LEU A 181 -1.51 -1.92 14.48
C LEU A 181 -0.35 -1.32 15.26
N PHE A 182 0.14 -0.14 14.85
CA PHE A 182 1.20 0.56 15.57
C PHE A 182 0.80 0.91 17.00
N ALA A 183 -0.42 1.41 17.20
CA ALA A 183 -0.98 1.70 18.52
C ALA A 183 -1.11 0.44 19.39
N HIS A 184 -1.35 -0.73 18.78
CA HIS A 184 -1.37 -2.04 19.45
C HIS A 184 0.03 -2.68 19.56
N GLY A 185 1.10 -1.90 19.34
CA GLY A 185 2.47 -2.32 19.63
C GLY A 185 3.21 -2.97 18.45
N ALA A 186 2.63 -3.02 17.24
CA ALA A 186 3.37 -3.45 16.07
C ALA A 186 4.59 -2.54 15.83
N ARG A 187 5.72 -3.16 15.50
CA ARG A 187 6.97 -2.46 15.12
C ARG A 187 7.49 -2.93 13.76
N ALA A 188 6.92 -4.02 13.24
CA ALA A 188 7.08 -4.43 11.86
C ALA A 188 5.73 -4.88 11.28
N VAL A 189 5.60 -4.79 9.95
CA VAL A 189 4.45 -5.29 9.20
C VAL A 189 4.95 -5.97 7.94
N ALA A 190 4.55 -7.22 7.72
CA ALA A 190 4.70 -7.89 6.43
C ALA A 190 3.37 -7.84 5.68
N MET A 191 3.34 -7.28 4.47
CA MET A 191 2.09 -7.10 3.74
C MET A 191 2.15 -7.58 2.30
N GLU A 192 1.06 -8.18 1.84
CA GLU A 192 0.84 -8.46 0.42
C GLU A 192 0.60 -7.16 -0.35
N VAL A 193 1.37 -6.96 -1.42
CA VAL A 193 1.27 -5.80 -2.31
C VAL A 193 0.91 -6.29 -3.71
N SER A 194 -0.38 -6.27 -4.02
CA SER A 194 -0.88 -6.68 -5.34
C SER A 194 -0.48 -5.69 -6.44
N SER A 195 -0.44 -6.14 -7.70
CA SER A 195 -0.23 -5.24 -8.85
C SER A 195 -1.34 -4.22 -9.00
N HIS A 196 -2.59 -4.60 -8.67
CA HIS A 196 -3.73 -3.70 -8.62
C HIS A 196 -3.50 -2.57 -7.62
N ALA A 197 -2.99 -2.89 -6.42
CA ALA A 197 -2.71 -1.89 -5.40
C ALA A 197 -1.60 -0.91 -5.80
N LEU A 198 -0.56 -1.41 -6.47
CA LEU A 198 0.51 -0.56 -7.01
C LEU A 198 -0.02 0.31 -8.14
N HIS A 199 -0.75 -0.27 -9.10
CA HIS A 199 -1.32 0.46 -10.23
C HIS A 199 -2.30 1.56 -9.77
N GLN A 200 -3.12 1.26 -8.75
CA GLN A 200 -4.14 2.17 -8.20
C GLN A 200 -3.63 3.08 -7.07
N ASP A 201 -2.32 3.11 -6.80
CA ASP A 201 -1.70 3.91 -5.74
C ASP A 201 -2.26 3.66 -4.32
N ARG A 202 -2.82 2.47 -4.05
CA ARG A 202 -3.36 2.14 -2.71
C ARG A 202 -2.29 2.15 -1.62
N VAL A 203 -1.04 1.91 -1.99
CA VAL A 203 0.11 1.90 -1.07
C VAL A 203 0.90 3.23 -1.08
N ALA A 204 0.36 4.28 -1.70
CA ALA A 204 0.99 5.60 -1.67
C ALA A 204 1.15 6.10 -0.21
N GLY A 205 2.29 6.72 0.09
CA GLY A 205 2.64 7.18 1.44
C GLY A 205 3.13 6.08 2.39
N VAL A 206 3.18 4.80 1.99
CA VAL A 206 3.77 3.73 2.81
C VAL A 206 5.30 3.71 2.63
N PRO A 207 6.09 3.93 3.70
CA PRO A 207 7.55 3.92 3.64
C PRO A 207 8.08 2.48 3.72
N PHE A 208 8.01 1.74 2.61
CA PHE A 208 8.56 0.39 2.56
C PHE A 208 10.06 0.39 2.84
N HIS A 209 10.45 -0.26 3.94
CA HIS A 209 11.85 -0.54 4.25
C HIS A 209 12.37 -1.70 3.39
N THR A 210 11.53 -2.72 3.18
CA THR A 210 11.88 -3.92 2.42
C THR A 210 10.83 -4.21 1.35
N ALA A 211 11.30 -4.61 0.17
CA ALA A 211 10.46 -5.11 -0.93
C ALA A 211 10.90 -6.52 -1.31
N VAL A 212 9.93 -7.42 -1.48
CA VAL A 212 10.18 -8.82 -1.86
C VAL A 212 9.48 -9.11 -3.17
N PHE A 213 10.23 -9.64 -4.15
CA PHE A 213 9.69 -10.12 -5.43
C PHE A 213 9.80 -11.64 -5.49
N THR A 214 8.66 -12.30 -5.69
CA THR A 214 8.56 -13.77 -5.71
C THR A 214 8.69 -14.37 -7.11
N ASN A 215 7.82 -13.98 -8.05
CA ASN A 215 7.80 -14.43 -9.45
C ASN A 215 6.78 -13.62 -10.26
N LEU A 216 6.83 -13.74 -11.58
CA LEU A 216 5.81 -13.24 -12.50
C LEU A 216 5.42 -14.33 -13.51
N THR A 217 4.24 -14.92 -13.32
CA THR A 217 3.59 -15.80 -14.31
C THR A 217 2.36 -15.12 -14.91
N ARG A 218 1.85 -15.64 -16.04
CA ARG A 218 0.64 -15.12 -16.71
C ARG A 218 -0.56 -15.14 -15.76
N ASP A 219 -1.07 -13.94 -15.46
CA ASP A 219 -2.24 -13.69 -14.61
C ASP A 219 -2.69 -12.22 -14.84
N HIS A 220 -3.91 -11.87 -14.48
CA HIS A 220 -4.46 -10.50 -14.49
C HIS A 220 -4.30 -9.72 -15.81
N GLN A 221 -4.21 -10.40 -16.96
CA GLN A 221 -4.10 -9.74 -18.27
C GLN A 221 -5.34 -8.92 -18.61
N ASP A 222 -6.53 -9.37 -18.20
CA ASP A 222 -7.78 -8.64 -18.41
C ASP A 222 -7.77 -7.25 -17.76
N TYR A 223 -6.94 -7.05 -16.73
CA TYR A 223 -6.79 -5.77 -16.05
C TYR A 223 -5.62 -4.94 -16.59
N HIS A 224 -4.43 -5.54 -16.75
CA HIS A 224 -3.21 -4.82 -17.16
C HIS A 224 -3.06 -4.67 -18.68
N GLY A 225 -3.86 -5.38 -19.47
CA GLY A 225 -3.76 -5.43 -20.93
C GLY A 225 -2.66 -6.37 -21.42
N ASP A 226 -1.45 -6.23 -20.89
CA ASP A 226 -0.28 -7.02 -21.30
C ASP A 226 0.65 -7.38 -20.12
N MET A 227 1.59 -8.30 -20.36
CA MET A 227 2.54 -8.78 -19.35
C MET A 227 3.58 -7.74 -18.95
N GLN A 228 3.94 -6.82 -19.84
CA GLN A 228 4.92 -5.78 -19.57
C GLN A 228 4.33 -4.74 -18.61
N SER A 229 3.11 -4.28 -18.86
CA SER A 229 2.31 -3.42 -17.98
C SER A 229 2.11 -4.06 -16.59
N TYR A 230 1.84 -5.37 -16.56
CA TYR A 230 1.74 -6.11 -15.29
C TYR A 230 3.07 -6.16 -14.53
N ALA A 231 4.19 -6.39 -15.22
CA ALA A 231 5.53 -6.37 -14.64
C ALA A 231 5.90 -4.97 -14.11
N ASP A 232 5.63 -3.94 -14.91
CA ASP A 232 5.93 -2.53 -14.56
C ASP A 232 5.13 -2.06 -13.36
N ALA A 233 3.87 -2.50 -13.23
CA ALA A 233 3.06 -2.24 -12.05
C ALA A 233 3.73 -2.80 -10.78
N LYS A 234 4.28 -4.03 -10.82
CA LYS A 234 4.99 -4.62 -9.68
C LYS A 234 6.33 -3.95 -9.40
N ALA A 235 7.06 -3.56 -10.45
CA ALA A 235 8.35 -2.89 -10.34
C ALA A 235 8.27 -1.57 -9.57
N ARG A 236 7.10 -0.90 -9.56
CA ARG A 236 6.87 0.32 -8.76
C ARG A 236 7.23 0.16 -7.28
N LEU A 237 7.04 -1.02 -6.69
CA LEU A 237 7.41 -1.28 -5.28
C LEU A 237 8.92 -1.12 -5.03
N PHE A 238 9.75 -1.38 -6.04
CA PHE A 238 11.22 -1.36 -5.94
C PHE A 238 11.82 0.01 -6.26
N ARG A 239 10.99 0.97 -6.69
CA ARG A 239 11.41 2.33 -7.07
C ARG A 239 11.14 3.35 -5.96
N GLY A 240 10.73 2.93 -4.77
CA GLY A 240 10.48 3.79 -3.62
C GLY A 240 11.76 4.46 -3.09
N ALA A 241 11.68 5.72 -2.67
CA ALA A 241 12.84 6.46 -2.14
C ALA A 241 13.35 5.95 -0.77
N GLY A 242 12.47 5.37 0.05
CA GLY A 242 12.81 4.83 1.36
C GLY A 242 13.26 3.37 1.38
N LEU A 243 13.36 2.73 0.21
CA LEU A 243 13.64 1.30 0.11
C LEU A 243 15.10 1.00 0.47
N SER A 244 15.29 0.29 1.58
CA SER A 244 16.61 -0.07 2.09
C SER A 244 17.05 -1.47 1.68
N LEU A 245 16.10 -2.40 1.52
CA LEU A 245 16.36 -3.80 1.18
C LEU A 245 15.42 -4.30 0.07
N ALA A 246 15.99 -4.87 -0.99
CA ALA A 246 15.26 -5.62 -2.01
C ALA A 246 15.64 -7.10 -1.92
N VAL A 247 14.65 -7.99 -1.78
CA VAL A 247 14.85 -9.45 -1.84
C VAL A 247 14.17 -9.97 -3.09
N ILE A 248 14.94 -10.44 -4.05
CA ILE A 248 14.42 -10.69 -5.40
C ILE A 248 14.78 -12.11 -5.82
N ASN A 249 13.76 -12.88 -6.21
CA ASN A 249 13.97 -14.13 -6.93
C ASN A 249 14.50 -13.85 -8.34
N VAL A 250 15.75 -14.20 -8.63
CA VAL A 250 16.42 -13.94 -9.92
C VAL A 250 16.43 -15.15 -10.87
N ASP A 251 15.84 -16.27 -10.46
CA ASP A 251 15.53 -17.36 -11.40
C ASP A 251 14.39 -16.94 -12.35
N ASP A 252 13.52 -16.03 -11.88
CA ASP A 252 12.49 -15.38 -12.70
C ASP A 252 13.12 -14.28 -13.59
N GLU A 253 12.74 -14.24 -14.87
CA GLU A 253 13.29 -13.26 -15.82
C GLU A 253 12.93 -11.81 -15.46
N THR A 254 11.71 -11.58 -14.98
CA THR A 254 11.30 -10.24 -14.49
C THR A 254 12.07 -9.90 -13.23
N GLY A 255 12.29 -10.86 -12.35
CA GLY A 255 13.12 -10.69 -11.16
C GLY A 255 14.56 -10.36 -11.49
N ALA A 256 15.17 -11.04 -12.46
CA ALA A 256 16.52 -10.74 -12.91
C ALA A 256 16.65 -9.32 -13.48
N ARG A 257 15.69 -8.90 -14.33
CA ARG A 257 15.63 -7.52 -14.84
C ARG A 257 15.46 -6.51 -13.70
N LEU A 258 14.53 -6.78 -12.79
CA LEU A 258 14.24 -5.93 -11.65
C LEU A 258 15.47 -5.73 -10.76
N ALA A 259 16.22 -6.80 -10.45
CA ALA A 259 17.44 -6.74 -9.65
C ALA A 259 18.51 -5.85 -10.29
N ALA A 260 18.63 -5.85 -11.62
CA ALA A 260 19.53 -4.97 -12.36
C ALA A 260 19.08 -3.49 -12.36
N GLU A 261 17.78 -3.21 -12.15
CA GLU A 261 17.21 -1.87 -12.12
C GLU A 261 17.11 -1.27 -10.70
N VAL A 262 17.36 -2.06 -9.65
CA VAL A 262 17.32 -1.57 -8.26
C VAL A 262 18.34 -0.45 -8.08
N ARG A 263 17.94 0.59 -7.35
CA ARG A 263 18.77 1.78 -7.13
C ARG A 263 20.06 1.42 -6.40
N PRO A 264 21.20 2.07 -6.70
CA PRO A 264 22.49 1.77 -6.04
C PRO A 264 22.51 1.92 -4.50
N ARG A 265 21.53 2.62 -3.91
CA ARG A 265 21.42 2.82 -2.45
C ARG A 265 20.55 1.76 -1.75
N THR A 266 19.93 0.85 -2.49
CA THR A 266 19.09 -0.22 -1.95
C THR A 266 19.91 -1.50 -1.93
N TYR A 267 20.08 -2.09 -0.75
CA TYR A 267 20.78 -3.35 -0.58
C TYR A 267 19.98 -4.48 -1.21
N THR A 268 20.59 -5.24 -2.11
CA THR A 268 19.90 -6.29 -2.89
C THR A 268 20.36 -7.68 -2.46
N VAL A 269 19.39 -8.51 -2.07
CA VAL A 269 19.58 -9.94 -1.82
C VAL A 269 18.97 -10.70 -2.98
N ALA A 270 19.81 -11.32 -3.79
CA ALA A 270 19.36 -12.20 -4.86
C ALA A 270 19.08 -13.60 -4.31
N VAL A 271 17.90 -14.15 -4.65
CA VAL A 271 17.48 -15.49 -4.25
C VAL A 271 17.22 -16.32 -5.50
N GLY A 272 17.58 -17.60 -5.50
CA GLY A 272 17.39 -18.47 -6.66
C GLY A 272 18.27 -19.71 -6.59
N SER A 273 18.38 -20.44 -7.68
CA SER A 273 19.17 -21.67 -7.83
C SER A 273 20.32 -21.48 -8.82
N GLY A 274 20.21 -20.49 -9.72
CA GLY A 274 21.17 -20.26 -10.79
C GLY A 274 22.48 -19.56 -10.41
N SER A 275 23.29 -19.28 -11.43
CA SER A 275 24.55 -18.54 -11.30
C SER A 275 24.39 -17.02 -11.26
N ARG A 276 23.24 -16.48 -11.68
CA ARG A 276 22.97 -15.03 -11.78
C ARG A 276 23.06 -14.29 -10.43
N LEU A 277 22.91 -15.01 -9.33
CA LEU A 277 22.83 -14.49 -7.97
C LEU A 277 23.97 -13.55 -7.60
N THR A 278 25.22 -13.92 -7.92
CA THR A 278 26.41 -13.14 -7.55
C THR A 278 26.60 -11.89 -8.42
N ALA A 279 25.97 -11.86 -9.60
CA ALA A 279 26.03 -10.71 -10.50
C ALA A 279 24.91 -9.68 -10.23
N LEU A 280 23.80 -10.11 -9.62
CA LEU A 280 22.58 -9.32 -9.47
C LEU A 280 22.25 -8.92 -8.02
N GLY A 281 23.05 -9.33 -7.04
CA GLY A 281 22.83 -8.98 -5.64
C GLY A 281 24.12 -8.66 -4.91
N ASP A 282 24.03 -7.76 -3.93
CA ASP A 282 25.10 -7.51 -2.95
C ASP A 282 25.35 -8.75 -2.07
N ARG A 283 24.29 -9.53 -1.85
CA ARG A 283 24.28 -10.82 -1.16
C ARG A 283 23.38 -11.80 -1.89
N TYR A 284 23.53 -13.07 -1.57
CA TYR A 284 22.69 -14.11 -2.13
C TYR A 284 22.31 -15.21 -1.15
N LEU A 285 21.18 -15.84 -1.47
CA LEU A 285 20.78 -17.15 -0.97
C LEU A 285 20.52 -18.05 -2.18
N ARG A 286 21.37 -19.06 -2.34
CA ARG A 286 21.30 -20.03 -3.44
C ARG A 286 20.71 -21.34 -2.95
N LEU A 287 19.60 -21.76 -3.54
CA LEU A 287 19.03 -23.08 -3.36
C LEU A 287 19.86 -24.10 -4.14
N ARG A 288 20.35 -25.14 -3.47
CA ARG A 288 21.11 -26.26 -4.05
C ARG A 288 20.24 -27.47 -4.32
N GLU A 289 19.35 -27.77 -3.39
CA GLU A 289 18.49 -28.93 -3.45
C GLU A 289 17.19 -28.61 -2.69
N VAL A 290 16.06 -28.97 -3.29
CA VAL A 290 14.74 -28.86 -2.67
C VAL A 290 14.06 -30.22 -2.82
N GLU A 291 13.89 -30.90 -1.70
CA GLU A 291 13.21 -32.20 -1.62
C GLU A 291 11.86 -32.00 -0.93
N THR A 292 10.78 -32.29 -1.65
CA THR A 292 9.44 -32.30 -1.09
C THR A 292 9.20 -33.61 -0.36
N ARG A 293 8.69 -33.52 0.86
CA ARG A 293 8.41 -34.63 1.76
C ARG A 293 6.97 -34.58 2.22
N ALA A 294 6.46 -35.71 2.75
CA ALA A 294 5.10 -35.77 3.28
C ALA A 294 4.89 -34.81 4.47
N ASP A 295 5.95 -34.48 5.21
CA ASP A 295 5.95 -33.60 6.39
C ASP A 295 6.46 -32.18 6.09
N GLY A 296 6.81 -31.86 4.84
CA GLY A 296 7.26 -30.51 4.46
C GLY A 296 8.34 -30.49 3.38
N LEU A 297 9.35 -29.63 3.56
CA LEU A 297 10.44 -29.43 2.61
C LEU A 297 11.79 -29.62 3.31
N ARG A 298 12.69 -30.36 2.69
CA ARG A 298 14.13 -30.32 3.02
C ARG A 298 14.83 -29.47 1.96
N VAL A 299 15.48 -28.40 2.41
CA VAL A 299 16.18 -27.46 1.54
C VAL A 299 17.66 -27.45 1.90
N ARG A 300 18.53 -27.68 0.91
CA ARG A 300 19.95 -27.36 1.02
C ARG A 300 20.20 -26.05 0.29
N PHE A 301 20.93 -25.14 0.94
CA PHE A 301 21.27 -23.85 0.36
C PHE A 301 22.68 -23.43 0.75
N ASP A 302 23.30 -22.57 -0.06
CA ASP A 302 24.48 -21.80 0.27
C ASP A 302 24.12 -20.31 0.27
N SER A 303 24.85 -19.54 1.06
CA SER A 303 24.59 -18.11 1.18
C SER A 303 25.89 -17.34 1.27
N SER A 304 25.83 -16.07 0.93
CA SER A 304 26.94 -15.14 1.10
C SER A 304 27.24 -14.78 2.57
N TRP A 305 26.52 -15.34 3.53
CA TRP A 305 26.74 -15.15 4.97
C TRP A 305 27.51 -16.29 5.64
N GLY A 306 27.88 -17.34 4.88
CA GLY A 306 28.43 -18.59 5.42
C GLY A 306 27.38 -19.68 5.52
#